data_AF-A0A521UXR1-F1
#
_entry.id   AF-A0A521UXR1-F1
#
_cell.length_a   1.000
_cell.length_b   1.000
_cell.length_c   1.000
_cell.angle_alpha   90.00
_cell.angle_beta   90.00
_cell.angle_gamma   90.00
#
_symmetry.space_group_name_H-M   'P 1'
#
loop_
_entity.id
_entity.type
_entity.pdbx_description
1 polymer ?
#
loop_
_entity_poly.entity_id
_entity_poly.type
_entity_poly.pdbx_seq_one_letter_code
_entity_poly.pdbx_strand_id
1 'polypeptide(L)'
;MATKKQTEAAKRNIKKAQETWQSMSPPARARAQPEGAQREEPGAGGGEYYRVQVRDEDEFVTFRTHDVGTKGHIQRLAGKRSSGSWDTQAWLIPKTDAHVEHGKLIADSEEVREVLENLGSEPVYLEADRFEAKPRPDVPEKAKPTSAQQRARLENIKKAQQARRRRAA
;
A
#
# COMPACT_ATOMS: atom_id res chain seq x y z
N MET A 1 -22.36 39.77 -27.79
CA MET A 1 -22.30 40.06 -26.34
C MET A 1 -23.37 39.27 -25.61
N ALA A 2 -23.10 38.77 -24.41
CA ALA A 2 -24.12 38.10 -23.60
C ALA A 2 -25.18 39.10 -23.12
N THR A 3 -26.44 38.70 -23.17
CA THR A 3 -27.56 39.51 -22.70
C THR A 3 -27.57 39.59 -21.17
N LYS A 4 -28.14 40.67 -20.59
CA LYS A 4 -28.29 40.80 -19.13
C LYS A 4 -28.92 39.57 -18.48
N LYS A 5 -29.91 38.96 -19.15
CA LYS A 5 -30.58 37.74 -18.68
C LYS A 5 -29.63 36.54 -18.63
N GLN A 6 -28.76 36.38 -19.63
CA GLN A 6 -27.72 35.34 -19.64
C GLN A 6 -26.69 35.57 -18.52
N THR A 7 -26.28 36.82 -18.28
CA THR A 7 -25.34 37.16 -17.20
C THR A 7 -25.92 36.84 -15.81
N GLU A 8 -27.19 37.20 -15.58
CA GLU A 8 -27.86 36.91 -14.30
C GLU A 8 -28.11 35.41 -14.09
N ALA A 9 -28.47 34.69 -15.15
CA ALA A 9 -28.59 33.23 -15.09
C ALA A 9 -27.23 32.57 -14.77
N ALA A 10 -26.15 33.03 -15.40
CA ALA A 10 -24.80 32.54 -15.12
C ALA A 10 -24.40 32.75 -13.66
N LYS A 11 -24.61 33.95 -13.10
CA LYS A 11 -24.32 34.24 -11.68
C LYS A 11 -25.09 33.32 -10.73
N ARG A 12 -26.39 33.09 -10.99
CA ARG A 12 -27.22 32.19 -10.17
C ARG A 12 -26.71 30.74 -10.24
N ASN A 13 -26.32 30.28 -11.42
CA ASN A 13 -25.79 28.94 -11.60
C ASN A 13 -24.43 28.77 -10.91
N ILE A 14 -23.55 29.78 -10.98
CA ILE A 14 -22.26 29.79 -10.25
C ILE A 14 -22.51 29.72 -8.74
N LYS A 15 -23.44 30.53 -8.22
CA LYS A 15 -23.76 30.53 -6.79
C LYS A 15 -24.29 29.17 -6.32
N LYS A 16 -25.23 28.58 -7.07
CA LYS A 16 -25.73 27.23 -6.79
C LYS A 16 -24.61 26.19 -6.82
N ALA A 17 -23.72 26.23 -7.81
CA ALA A 17 -22.59 25.31 -7.90
C ALA A 17 -21.63 25.46 -6.72
N GLN A 18 -21.36 26.68 -6.27
CA GLN A 18 -20.54 26.96 -5.08
C GLN A 18 -21.19 26.44 -3.79
N GLU A 19 -22.50 26.66 -3.61
CA GLU A 19 -23.25 26.16 -2.46
C GLU A 19 -23.22 24.62 -2.41
N THR A 20 -23.47 23.96 -3.55
CA THR A 20 -23.37 22.50 -3.66
C THR A 20 -21.95 22.03 -3.32
N TRP A 21 -20.92 22.66 -3.89
CA TRP A 21 -19.52 22.32 -3.63
C TRP A 21 -19.15 22.47 -2.15
N GLN A 22 -19.60 23.53 -1.49
CA GLN A 22 -19.35 23.76 -0.07
C GLN A 22 -20.05 22.74 0.82
N SER A 23 -21.25 22.30 0.45
CA SER A 23 -22.01 21.29 1.19
C SER A 23 -21.46 19.86 1.05
N MET A 24 -20.65 19.58 0.03
CA MET A 24 -20.07 18.26 -0.21
C MET A 24 -18.97 17.91 0.81
N SER A 25 -18.93 16.65 1.22
CA SER A 25 -17.83 16.08 2.00
C SER A 25 -16.54 15.99 1.16
N PRO A 26 -15.34 15.93 1.77
CA PRO A 26 -14.09 15.82 1.03
C PRO A 26 -14.05 14.67 -0.01
N PRO A 27 -14.55 13.44 0.28
CA PRO A 27 -14.63 12.37 -0.71
C PRO A 27 -15.58 12.68 -1.87
N ALA A 28 -16.74 13.32 -1.57
CA ALA A 28 -17.71 13.69 -2.59
C ALA A 28 -17.16 14.77 -3.53
N ARG A 29 -16.41 15.75 -3.01
CA ARG A 29 -15.71 16.74 -3.82
C ARG A 29 -14.66 16.12 -4.72
N ALA A 30 -13.89 15.16 -4.21
CA ALA A 30 -12.87 14.47 -5.00
C ALA A 30 -13.49 13.72 -6.19
N ARG A 31 -14.61 12.99 -5.99
CA ARG A 31 -15.32 12.27 -7.06
C ARG A 31 -16.03 13.19 -8.07
N ALA A 32 -16.47 14.37 -7.63
CA ALA A 32 -17.16 15.33 -8.49
C ALA A 32 -16.20 16.08 -9.45
N GLN A 33 -14.89 16.01 -9.22
CA GLN A 33 -13.91 16.56 -10.16
C GLN A 33 -13.76 15.67 -11.39
N PRO A 34 -13.52 16.25 -12.58
CA PRO A 34 -13.30 15.47 -13.80
C PRO A 34 -12.19 14.42 -13.66
N GLU A 35 -11.13 14.77 -12.95
CA GLU A 35 -9.98 13.91 -12.65
C GLU A 35 -10.36 12.74 -11.72
N GLY A 36 -11.24 12.99 -10.74
CA GLY A 36 -11.72 11.96 -9.82
C GLY A 36 -12.79 11.05 -10.43
N ALA A 37 -13.55 11.55 -11.41
CA ALA A 37 -14.56 10.78 -12.13
C ALA A 37 -13.96 9.78 -13.15
N GLN A 38 -12.76 10.08 -13.67
CA GLN A 38 -12.02 9.19 -14.57
C GLN A 38 -11.20 8.14 -13.84
N ARG A 39 -11.08 8.24 -12.51
CA ARG A 39 -10.28 7.32 -11.72
C ARG A 39 -11.00 5.97 -11.62
N GLU A 40 -10.37 4.92 -12.13
CA GLU A 40 -10.83 3.54 -11.93
C GLU A 40 -10.83 3.16 -10.44
N GLU A 41 -11.71 2.24 -10.07
CA GLU A 41 -11.77 1.76 -8.70
C GLU A 41 -10.46 1.05 -8.33
N PRO A 42 -9.88 1.35 -7.15
CA PRO A 42 -8.66 0.68 -6.71
C PRO A 42 -8.86 -0.83 -6.67
N GLY A 43 -8.14 -1.57 -7.51
CA GLY A 43 -8.25 -3.03 -7.61
C GLY A 43 -9.18 -3.53 -8.72
N ALA A 44 -9.76 -2.66 -9.55
CA ALA A 44 -10.58 -3.04 -10.72
C ALA A 44 -9.77 -3.62 -11.91
N GLY A 45 -8.46 -3.80 -11.75
CA GLY A 45 -7.53 -4.07 -12.85
C GLY A 45 -6.96 -2.78 -13.43
N GLY A 46 -5.85 -2.88 -14.17
CA GLY A 46 -5.27 -1.74 -14.92
C GLY A 46 -4.16 -0.95 -14.20
N GLY A 47 -3.86 -1.27 -12.94
CA GLY A 47 -2.71 -0.72 -12.23
C GLY A 47 -1.39 -1.45 -12.54
N GLU A 48 -0.27 -0.85 -12.13
CA GLU A 48 1.09 -1.40 -12.28
C GLU A 48 1.44 -2.51 -11.26
N TYR A 49 0.51 -2.83 -10.35
CA TYR A 49 0.76 -3.70 -9.20
C TYR A 49 -0.33 -4.76 -9.04
N TYR A 50 0.08 -5.97 -8.66
CA TYR A 50 -0.78 -6.92 -7.98
C TYR A 50 -0.89 -6.56 -6.50
N ARG A 51 -2.09 -6.66 -5.93
CA ARG A 51 -2.34 -6.41 -4.50
C ARG A 51 -2.56 -7.72 -3.77
N VAL A 52 -1.62 -8.10 -2.91
CA VAL A 52 -1.75 -9.26 -2.00
C VAL A 52 -2.20 -8.76 -0.64
N GLN A 53 -3.50 -8.88 -0.36
CA GLN A 53 -4.11 -8.55 0.93
C GLN A 53 -3.72 -9.61 1.97
N VAL A 54 -3.21 -9.16 3.12
CA VAL A 54 -2.83 -10.05 4.23
C VAL A 54 -3.70 -9.88 5.47
N ARG A 55 -4.49 -8.80 5.53
CA ARG A 55 -5.45 -8.51 6.61
C ARG A 55 -6.60 -7.67 6.09
N ASP A 56 -7.73 -7.72 6.78
CA ASP A 56 -8.92 -6.96 6.41
C ASP A 56 -8.70 -5.46 6.59
N GLU A 57 -9.20 -4.67 5.65
CA GLU A 57 -9.05 -3.21 5.70
C GLU A 57 -9.80 -2.59 6.89
N ASP A 58 -10.90 -3.20 7.31
CA ASP A 58 -11.72 -2.79 8.45
C ASP A 58 -10.99 -2.90 9.79
N GLU A 59 -9.87 -3.63 9.85
CA GLU A 59 -9.01 -3.68 11.03
C GLU A 59 -8.22 -2.37 11.26
N PHE A 60 -8.24 -1.45 10.29
CA PHE A 60 -7.37 -0.28 10.25
C PHE A 60 -8.15 1.05 10.11
N VAL A 61 -7.59 2.10 10.70
CA VAL A 61 -8.16 3.46 10.67
C VAL A 61 -7.42 4.41 9.73
N THR A 62 -6.18 4.10 9.40
CA THR A 62 -5.34 4.94 8.54
C THR A 62 -4.28 4.10 7.86
N PHE A 63 -4.00 4.40 6.59
CA PHE A 63 -3.02 3.67 5.80
C PHE A 63 -1.82 4.55 5.43
N ARG A 64 -0.66 3.91 5.27
CA ARG A 64 0.56 4.50 4.73
C ARG A 64 1.27 3.50 3.83
N THR A 65 1.84 4.00 2.75
CA THR A 65 2.61 3.20 1.82
C THR A 65 4.10 3.44 2.04
N HIS A 66 4.88 2.37 1.98
CA HIS A 66 6.33 2.40 2.14
C HIS A 66 6.98 1.53 1.06
N ASP A 67 7.98 2.06 0.36
CA ASP A 67 8.85 1.25 -0.48
C ASP A 67 9.63 0.24 0.40
N VAL A 68 9.70 -1.01 -0.05
CA VAL A 68 10.49 -2.07 0.58
C VAL A 68 11.55 -2.50 -0.42
N GLY A 69 12.82 -2.35 -0.04
CA GLY A 69 13.95 -2.58 -0.94
C GLY A 69 14.29 -1.32 -1.74
N THR A 70 14.31 -1.45 -3.07
CA THR A 70 14.59 -0.34 -3.98
C THR A 70 13.35 0.53 -4.19
N LYS A 71 13.57 1.82 -4.49
CA LYS A 71 12.47 2.78 -4.68
C LYS A 71 11.62 2.38 -5.89
N GLY A 72 10.31 2.24 -5.71
CA GLY A 72 9.36 1.97 -6.79
C GLY A 72 9.20 0.51 -7.19
N HIS A 73 9.83 -0.43 -6.48
CA HIS A 73 9.60 -1.87 -6.64
C HIS A 73 8.44 -2.31 -5.73
N ILE A 74 8.71 -3.12 -4.70
CA ILE A 74 7.68 -3.65 -3.82
C ILE A 74 7.25 -2.57 -2.84
N GLN A 75 5.95 -2.35 -2.72
CA GLN A 75 5.42 -1.43 -1.72
C GLN A 75 4.63 -2.17 -0.65
N ARG A 76 4.85 -1.78 0.61
CA ARG A 76 4.09 -2.26 1.74
C ARG A 76 3.01 -1.26 2.09
N LEU A 77 1.76 -1.69 2.02
CA LEU A 77 0.61 -0.94 2.54
C LEU A 77 0.44 -1.28 4.01
N ALA A 78 0.89 -0.39 4.88
CA ALA A 78 0.77 -0.51 6.32
C ALA A 78 -0.50 0.20 6.82
N GLY A 79 -1.26 -0.46 7.67
CA GLY A 79 -2.42 0.09 8.35
C GLY A 79 -2.13 0.33 9.82
N LYS A 80 -2.62 1.46 10.35
CA LYS A 80 -2.68 1.75 11.78
C LYS A 80 -4.00 1.23 12.33
N ARG A 81 -3.95 0.40 13.38
CA ARG A 81 -5.13 -0.11 14.09
C ARG A 81 -5.69 0.94 15.05
N SER A 82 -6.93 0.74 15.51
CA SER A 82 -7.56 1.57 16.55
C SER A 82 -6.76 1.61 17.86
N SER A 83 -6.06 0.53 18.20
CA SER A 83 -5.12 0.45 19.32
C SER A 83 -3.87 1.33 19.17
N GLY A 84 -3.61 1.84 17.97
CA GLY A 84 -2.43 2.62 17.64
C GLY A 84 -1.24 1.82 17.10
N SER A 85 -1.29 0.48 17.15
CA SER A 85 -0.26 -0.37 16.55
C SER A 85 -0.31 -0.30 15.02
N TRP A 86 0.83 -0.55 14.39
CA TRP A 86 0.96 -0.60 12.94
C TRP A 86 1.19 -2.02 12.49
N ASP A 87 0.58 -2.35 11.36
CA ASP A 87 0.57 -3.71 10.86
C ASP A 87 0.48 -3.68 9.32
N THR A 88 0.93 -4.74 8.67
CA THR A 88 0.80 -4.83 7.20
C THR A 88 -0.64 -5.20 6.85
N GLN A 89 -1.25 -4.46 5.93
CA GLN A 89 -2.56 -4.75 5.36
C GLN A 89 -2.43 -5.45 4.00
N ALA A 90 -1.52 -4.97 3.14
CA ALA A 90 -1.26 -5.59 1.86
C ALA A 90 0.17 -5.35 1.37
N TRP A 91 0.60 -6.23 0.46
CA TRP A 91 1.78 -6.04 -0.38
C TRP A 91 1.34 -5.63 -1.78
N LEU A 92 1.99 -4.62 -2.34
CA LEU A 92 1.85 -4.21 -3.73
C LEU A 92 3.09 -4.71 -4.47
N ILE A 93 2.87 -5.69 -5.35
CA ILE A 93 3.93 -6.37 -6.10
C ILE A 93 3.87 -5.87 -7.54
N PRO A 94 4.94 -5.25 -8.06
CA PRO A 94 4.92 -4.69 -9.41
C PRO A 94 4.77 -5.81 -10.45
N LYS A 95 3.96 -5.56 -11.48
CA LYS A 95 3.71 -6.50 -12.58
C LYS A 95 4.95 -6.79 -13.44
N THR A 96 5.98 -5.97 -13.33
CA THR A 96 7.28 -6.20 -13.99
C THR A 96 8.09 -7.31 -13.34
N ASP A 97 7.78 -7.66 -12.09
CA ASP A 97 8.56 -8.58 -11.26
C ASP A 97 7.75 -9.82 -10.85
N ALA A 98 6.52 -9.94 -11.35
CA ALA A 98 5.66 -11.06 -11.11
C ALA A 98 4.67 -11.22 -12.27
N HIS A 99 4.19 -12.44 -12.48
CA HIS A 99 3.11 -12.71 -13.41
C HIS A 99 2.13 -13.71 -12.81
N VAL A 100 0.96 -13.82 -13.44
CA VAL A 100 -0.07 -14.78 -13.04
C VAL A 100 -0.04 -15.95 -14.01
N GLU A 101 0.23 -17.15 -13.50
CA GLU A 101 0.20 -18.39 -14.26
C GLU A 101 -0.79 -19.36 -13.60
N HIS A 102 -1.75 -19.89 -14.36
CA HIS A 102 -2.76 -20.83 -13.84
C HIS A 102 -3.50 -20.34 -12.58
N GLY A 103 -3.75 -19.02 -12.48
CA GLY A 103 -4.39 -18.39 -11.31
C GLY A 103 -3.50 -18.24 -10.08
N LYS A 104 -2.19 -18.52 -10.21
CA LYS A 104 -1.20 -18.35 -9.16
C LYS A 104 -0.31 -17.15 -9.46
N LEU A 105 0.01 -16.38 -8.43
CA LEU A 105 0.99 -15.31 -8.52
C LEU A 105 2.41 -15.89 -8.43
N ILE A 106 3.18 -15.77 -9.50
CA ILE A 106 4.55 -16.28 -9.63
C ILE A 106 5.54 -15.11 -9.60
N ALA A 107 6.60 -15.25 -8.79
CA ALA A 107 7.66 -14.27 -8.67
C ALA A 107 8.71 -14.42 -9.77
N ASP A 108 8.98 -13.33 -10.49
CA ASP A 108 10.04 -13.23 -11.50
C ASP A 108 11.34 -12.64 -10.92
N SER A 109 11.25 -11.93 -9.78
CA SER A 109 12.41 -11.39 -9.05
C SER A 109 12.61 -12.07 -7.69
N GLU A 110 13.86 -12.08 -7.22
CA GLU A 110 14.22 -12.65 -5.90
C GLU A 110 13.54 -11.89 -4.76
N GLU A 111 13.42 -10.57 -4.87
CA GLU A 111 12.78 -9.72 -3.86
C GLU A 111 11.29 -10.06 -3.70
N VAL A 112 10.59 -10.30 -4.81
CA VAL A 112 9.19 -10.72 -4.79
C VAL A 112 9.08 -12.15 -4.25
N ARG A 113 10.00 -13.05 -4.63
CA ARG A 113 10.06 -14.42 -4.12
C ARG A 113 10.19 -14.42 -2.60
N GLU A 114 11.12 -13.65 -2.04
CA GLU A 114 11.28 -13.50 -0.59
C GLU A 114 9.99 -13.00 0.08
N VAL A 115 9.30 -12.03 -0.52
CA VAL A 115 8.03 -11.52 0.03
C VAL A 115 6.97 -12.61 0.05
N LEU A 116 6.79 -13.36 -1.04
CA LEU A 116 5.81 -14.44 -1.14
C LEU A 116 6.11 -15.58 -0.16
N GLU A 117 7.38 -15.98 -0.02
CA GLU A 117 7.82 -17.03 0.92
C GLU A 117 7.61 -16.64 2.39
N ASN A 118 7.65 -15.34 2.71
CA ASN A 118 7.44 -14.84 4.07
C ASN A 118 5.95 -14.68 4.44
N LEU A 119 5.02 -14.91 3.50
CA LEU A 119 3.59 -14.92 3.80
C LEU A 119 3.20 -16.16 4.61
N GLY A 120 2.10 -16.06 5.35
CA GLY A 120 1.57 -17.19 6.12
C GLY A 120 0.84 -18.25 5.28
N SER A 121 0.57 -17.95 4.02
CA SER A 121 0.02 -18.87 3.02
C SER A 121 0.38 -18.41 1.62
N GLU A 122 0.28 -19.31 0.65
CA GLU A 122 0.32 -18.94 -0.77
C GLU A 122 -0.82 -17.93 -1.08
N PRO A 123 -0.57 -16.91 -1.92
CA PRO A 123 -1.62 -16.01 -2.38
C PRO A 123 -2.69 -16.73 -3.19
N VAL A 124 -3.95 -16.56 -2.81
CA VAL A 124 -5.12 -17.06 -3.52
C VAL A 124 -5.72 -15.93 -4.34
N TYR A 125 -6.00 -16.19 -5.61
CA TYR A 125 -6.67 -15.23 -6.49
C TYR A 125 -8.05 -14.85 -5.96
N LEU A 126 -8.35 -13.55 -5.93
CA LEU A 126 -9.69 -13.03 -5.61
C LEU A 126 -10.38 -12.54 -6.88
N GLU A 127 -9.92 -11.42 -7.42
CA GLU A 127 -10.50 -10.73 -8.59
C GLU A 127 -9.46 -9.80 -9.22
N ALA A 128 -9.54 -9.58 -10.53
CA ALA A 128 -8.66 -8.68 -11.28
C ALA A 128 -7.16 -8.83 -10.92
N ASP A 129 -6.55 -7.83 -10.27
CA ASP A 129 -5.15 -7.83 -9.81
C ASP A 129 -5.02 -8.12 -8.30
N ARG A 130 -6.06 -8.63 -7.65
CA ARG A 130 -6.14 -8.84 -6.20
C ARG A 130 -5.98 -10.31 -5.81
N PHE A 131 -5.20 -10.51 -4.76
CA PHE A 131 -4.94 -11.79 -4.13
C PHE A 131 -5.09 -11.65 -2.61
N GLU A 132 -5.34 -12.77 -1.93
CA GLU A 132 -5.38 -12.87 -0.48
C GLU A 132 -4.36 -13.88 0.03
N ALA A 133 -3.67 -13.57 1.12
CA ALA A 133 -2.78 -14.48 1.82
C ALA A 133 -2.89 -14.29 3.33
N LYS A 134 -2.42 -15.25 4.11
CA LYS A 134 -2.29 -15.08 5.56
C LYS A 134 -1.10 -14.18 5.88
N PRO A 135 -1.17 -13.40 6.96
CA PRO A 135 -0.03 -12.62 7.42
C PRO A 135 1.12 -13.56 7.83
N ARG A 136 2.34 -13.02 7.84
CA ARG A 136 3.54 -13.76 8.29
C ARG A 136 3.24 -14.49 9.61
N PRO A 137 3.62 -15.77 9.75
CA PRO A 137 3.40 -16.52 10.98
C PRO A 137 4.03 -15.81 12.18
N ASP A 138 3.28 -15.75 13.28
CA ASP A 138 3.83 -15.24 14.53
C ASP A 138 4.85 -16.23 15.10
N VAL A 139 5.98 -15.71 15.57
CA VAL A 139 7.04 -16.52 16.16
C VAL A 139 6.89 -16.44 17.68
N PRO A 140 6.68 -17.57 18.39
CA PRO A 140 6.57 -17.57 19.84
C PRO A 140 7.80 -16.93 20.52
N GLU A 141 7.60 -16.17 21.60
CA GLU A 141 8.69 -15.51 22.34
C GLU A 141 9.81 -16.49 22.76
N LYS A 142 9.44 -17.70 23.20
CA LYS A 142 10.40 -18.75 23.57
C LYS A 142 11.32 -19.20 22.44
N ALA A 143 10.90 -18.99 21.19
CA ALA A 143 11.67 -19.33 19.99
C ALA A 143 12.48 -18.13 19.47
N LYS A 144 12.31 -16.94 20.05
CA LYS A 144 13.17 -15.78 19.79
C LYS A 144 14.44 -15.88 20.65
N PRO A 145 15.61 -15.46 20.13
CA PRO A 145 15.82 -14.81 18.85
C PRO A 145 15.93 -15.78 17.67
N THR A 146 15.29 -15.44 16.55
CA THR A 146 15.36 -16.22 15.30
C THR A 146 16.77 -16.23 14.70
N SER A 147 17.06 -17.18 13.82
CA SER A 147 18.38 -17.25 13.14
C SER A 147 18.72 -15.96 12.37
N ALA A 148 17.72 -15.30 11.79
CA ALA A 148 17.86 -13.99 11.15
C ALA A 148 18.19 -12.88 12.18
N GLN A 149 17.51 -12.87 13.34
CA GLN A 149 17.79 -11.91 14.42
C GLN A 149 19.20 -12.11 14.99
N GLN A 150 19.67 -13.36 15.12
CA GLN A 150 21.03 -13.67 15.57
C GLN A 150 22.08 -13.15 14.57
N ARG A 151 21.89 -13.41 13.27
CA ARG A 151 22.77 -12.89 12.20
C ARG A 151 22.82 -11.36 12.22
N ALA A 152 21.66 -10.69 12.25
CA ALA A 152 21.59 -9.24 12.32
C ALA A 152 22.27 -8.67 13.59
N ARG A 153 22.10 -9.34 14.74
CA ARG A 153 22.78 -8.96 15.98
C ARG A 153 24.30 -9.03 15.84
N LEU A 154 24.83 -10.11 15.28
CA LEU A 154 26.27 -10.29 15.06
C LEU A 154 26.83 -9.24 14.10
N GLU A 155 26.13 -8.96 13.00
CA GLU A 155 26.53 -7.91 12.05
C GLU A 155 26.55 -6.52 12.69
N ASN A 156 25.53 -6.19 13.49
CA ASN A 156 25.47 -4.91 14.19
C ASN A 156 26.58 -4.77 15.23
N ILE A 157 26.93 -5.85 15.95
CA ILE A 157 28.08 -5.88 16.86
C ILE A 157 29.38 -5.62 16.08
N LYS A 158 29.57 -6.29 14.93
CA LYS A 158 30.75 -6.09 14.07
C LYS A 158 30.85 -4.64 13.57
N LYS A 159 29.74 -4.07 13.11
CA LYS A 159 29.65 -2.65 12.69
C LYS A 159 30.02 -1.70 13.84
N ALA A 160 29.49 -1.95 15.03
CA ALA A 160 29.78 -1.13 16.22
C ALA A 160 31.26 -1.21 16.63
N GLN A 161 31.86 -2.40 16.61
CA GLN A 161 33.28 -2.60 16.88
C GLN A 161 34.18 -1.86 15.86
N GLN A 162 33.85 -1.95 14.57
CA GLN A 162 34.57 -1.21 13.52
C GLN A 162 34.45 0.30 13.71
N ALA A 163 33.26 0.81 13.99
CA ALA A 163 33.05 2.23 14.27
C ALA A 163 33.86 2.71 15.49
N ARG A 164 33.93 1.89 16.55
CA ARG A 164 34.76 2.18 17.72
C ARG A 164 36.25 2.21 17.39
N ARG A 165 36.75 1.25 16.60
CA ARG A 165 38.16 1.23 16.15
C ARG A 165 38.50 2.46 15.31
N ARG A 166 37.61 2.89 14.41
CA ARG A 166 37.80 4.11 13.59
C ARG A 166 37.82 5.40 14.41
N ARG A 167 37.15 5.44 15.56
CA ARG A 167 37.18 6.61 16.46
C ARG A 167 38.42 6.67 17.35
N ALA A 168 39.11 5.54 17.53
CA ALA A 168 40.28 5.41 18.39
C ALA A 168 41.61 5.51 17.61
N ALA A 169 41.55 5.56 16.28
CA ALA A 169 42.65 5.86 15.37
C ALA A 169 42.54 7.32 14.93
#